data_AF-A0A3R6U0M4-F1
#
_entry.id   AF-A0A3R6U0M4-F1
#
_cell.length_a   1.000
_cell.length_b   1.000
_cell.length_c   1.000
_cell.angle_alpha   90.00
_cell.angle_beta   90.00
_cell.angle_gamma   90.00
#
_symmetry.space_group_name_H-M   'P 1'
#
loop_
_entity.id
_entity.type
_entity.pdbx_description
1 polymer ?
#
loop_
_entity_poly.entity_id
_entity_poly.type
_entity_poly.pdbx_seq_one_letter_code
_entity_poly.pdbx_strand_id
1 'polypeptide(L)'
;MKKIFFAAVFAGALLGFTSCGNREMVTDPEMETVIDSIKETQSGQTTEETTAGTEETSEVPTQTEPTEGQSEIQGSEWVQFTTEDHEGSSDPEDKTRSYTYYYPTVTVTIPGNETVQMKIQKELDEYVDSFVEGIENGEFGTLYEDMPVYEQSYEDLTFRVIRADDKVISLSWGLEGYDQGAHGWYTLYYMNYYTQTGERITFDSLGSGFRDKALELVTAKAAEMQAKEDCFFNDYEKSIKLVVLDGTEDLNAIYQEIYGPDIAGTDNGPADPTFYITEDGFVFESGQYVLQSYAVGIVDFEIPAADFGDDLTADIF
;
A
#
# COMPACT_ATOMS: atom_id res chain seq x y z
N MET A 1 39.89 13.76 36.06
CA MET A 1 40.41 14.49 34.89
C MET A 1 39.22 15.10 34.16
N LYS A 2 39.14 16.43 34.09
CA LYS A 2 38.12 17.18 33.33
C LYS A 2 38.59 17.32 31.88
N LYS A 3 37.76 17.01 30.88
CA LYS A 3 37.74 17.62 29.52
C LYS A 3 36.32 17.45 28.95
N ILE A 4 35.48 18.49 29.01
CA ILE A 4 35.24 19.57 28.02
C ILE A 4 34.12 19.16 27.04
N PHE A 5 32.99 19.86 27.18
CA PHE A 5 31.84 19.90 26.29
C PHE A 5 32.22 20.51 24.93
N PHE A 6 31.71 19.93 23.85
CA PHE A 6 31.50 20.65 22.59
C PHE A 6 30.00 20.65 22.29
N ALA A 7 29.39 21.83 22.43
CA ALA A 7 28.10 22.12 21.84
C ALA A 7 28.32 22.36 20.34
N ALA A 8 27.63 21.60 19.50
CA ALA A 8 27.47 21.92 18.09
C ALA A 8 26.00 22.28 17.87
N VAL A 9 25.76 23.58 17.73
CA VAL A 9 24.53 24.12 17.15
C VAL A 9 24.61 23.81 15.66
N PHE A 10 23.74 22.93 15.16
CA PHE A 10 23.48 22.84 13.73
C PHE A 10 22.12 23.47 13.45
N ALA A 11 22.21 24.61 12.77
CA ALA A 11 21.09 25.32 12.19
C ALA A 11 20.38 24.43 11.17
N GLY A 12 19.05 24.53 11.15
CA GLY A 12 18.20 23.79 10.24
C GLY A 12 18.54 24.05 8.77
N ALA A 13 18.39 22.99 7.99
CA ALA A 13 18.08 23.05 6.58
C ALA A 13 16.92 22.06 6.36
N LEU A 14 15.70 22.59 6.23
CA LEU A 14 14.63 21.87 5.55
C LEU A 14 15.09 21.67 4.10
N LEU A 15 15.23 20.42 3.68
CA LEU A 15 15.27 20.05 2.28
C LEU A 15 14.09 19.14 2.05
N GLY A 16 13.04 19.72 1.44
CA GLY A 16 11.93 18.95 0.89
C GLY A 16 12.43 18.18 -0.33
N PHE A 17 12.15 16.89 -0.35
CA PHE A 17 12.32 16.08 -1.55
C PHE A 17 11.02 16.17 -2.35
N THR A 18 11.00 17.05 -3.34
CA THR A 18 9.98 17.01 -4.40
C THR A 18 10.45 15.96 -5.42
N SER A 19 9.93 14.75 -5.31
CA SER A 19 10.04 13.75 -6.37
C SER A 19 8.77 13.79 -7.21
N CYS A 20 8.71 14.72 -8.15
CA CYS A 20 7.95 14.52 -9.38
C CYS A 20 8.56 15.35 -10.51
N GLY A 21 8.73 14.67 -11.65
CA GLY A 21 9.54 15.10 -12.77
C GLY A 21 8.86 16.21 -13.58
N ASN A 22 9.61 17.27 -13.82
CA ASN A 22 9.26 18.37 -14.70
C ASN A 22 8.97 17.85 -16.12
N ARG A 23 7.70 17.82 -16.55
CA ARG A 23 7.34 17.46 -17.93
C ARG A 23 7.43 18.72 -18.81
N GLU A 24 8.55 18.86 -19.53
CA GLU A 24 8.64 19.88 -20.58
C GLU A 24 7.60 19.59 -21.68
N MET A 25 6.69 20.54 -21.84
CA MET A 25 5.62 20.54 -22.82
C MET A 25 6.21 20.83 -24.20
N VAL A 26 6.41 19.80 -25.03
CA VAL A 26 6.76 19.99 -26.45
C VAL A 26 5.46 20.19 -27.23
N THR A 27 5.29 21.39 -27.76
CA THR A 27 4.20 21.77 -28.67
C THR A 27 4.27 21.00 -29.97
N ASP A 28 3.13 20.38 -30.34
CA ASP A 28 2.85 19.72 -31.61
C ASP A 28 3.01 20.63 -32.84
N PRO A 29 3.37 20.08 -34.00
CA PRO A 29 2.60 20.41 -35.19
C PRO A 29 2.14 19.17 -35.96
N GLU A 30 0.85 19.19 -36.31
CA GLU A 30 0.15 18.30 -37.24
C GLU A 30 0.98 17.93 -38.49
N MET A 31 1.08 16.63 -38.84
CA MET A 31 0.68 16.12 -40.16
C MET A 31 0.75 14.58 -40.29
N GLU A 32 -0.38 14.01 -40.76
CA GLU A 32 -0.61 12.86 -41.65
C GLU A 32 0.14 11.52 -41.52
N THR A 33 -0.70 10.49 -41.54
CA THR A 33 -0.46 9.04 -41.73
C THR A 33 0.42 8.67 -42.91
N VAL A 34 1.44 7.81 -42.72
CA VAL A 34 1.83 6.72 -43.65
C VAL A 34 2.53 5.58 -42.88
N ILE A 35 2.06 4.35 -43.07
CA ILE A 35 2.69 3.09 -42.69
C ILE A 35 3.73 2.71 -43.77
N ASP A 36 4.99 2.44 -43.41
CA ASP A 36 5.76 1.29 -43.97
C ASP A 36 7.11 1.01 -43.27
N SER A 37 7.18 -0.15 -42.63
CA SER A 37 8.17 -1.24 -42.74
C SER A 37 9.67 -0.99 -43.08
N ILE A 38 10.53 -1.49 -42.16
CA ILE A 38 11.82 -2.22 -42.36
C ILE A 38 13.12 -1.40 -42.65
N LYS A 39 14.12 -1.45 -41.74
CA LYS A 39 15.38 -2.27 -41.83
C LYS A 39 16.47 -1.84 -40.84
N GLU A 40 17.14 -2.82 -40.24
CA GLU A 40 18.46 -2.69 -39.59
C GLU A 40 19.54 -2.16 -40.55
N THR A 41 20.54 -1.42 -40.02
CA THR A 41 21.98 -1.81 -39.98
C THR A 41 22.87 -0.71 -39.34
N GLN A 42 23.54 -1.10 -38.26
CA GLN A 42 24.87 -0.76 -37.71
C GLN A 42 25.58 0.62 -37.86
N SER A 43 26.20 0.97 -36.71
CA SER A 43 27.58 1.45 -36.50
C SER A 43 27.83 2.95 -36.33
N GLY A 44 28.40 3.30 -35.17
CA GLY A 44 29.02 4.59 -34.88
C GLY A 44 29.49 4.67 -33.43
N GLN A 45 30.78 4.43 -33.21
CA GLN A 45 31.47 4.35 -31.91
C GLN A 45 31.90 5.74 -31.39
N THR A 46 31.86 5.92 -30.05
CA THR A 46 32.62 6.86 -29.17
C THR A 46 32.31 8.36 -29.28
N THR A 47 32.09 9.09 -28.17
CA THR A 47 33.12 9.46 -27.16
C THR A 47 32.49 9.98 -25.85
N GLU A 48 33.10 9.58 -24.73
CA GLU A 48 33.19 10.10 -23.35
C GLU A 48 32.22 11.20 -22.83
N GLU A 49 31.60 10.93 -21.67
CA GLU A 49 31.90 11.71 -20.46
C GLU A 49 31.54 10.90 -19.19
N THR A 50 32.57 10.58 -18.40
CA THR A 50 32.44 9.97 -17.08
C THR A 50 31.95 11.03 -16.10
N THR A 51 30.70 10.90 -15.67
CA THR A 51 30.22 11.56 -14.45
C THR A 51 29.97 10.45 -13.43
N ALA A 52 30.84 10.38 -12.43
CA ALA A 52 30.64 9.55 -11.25
C ALA A 52 29.45 10.13 -10.46
N GLY A 53 28.26 9.62 -10.74
CA GLY A 53 27.09 9.81 -9.89
C GLY A 53 27.21 8.86 -8.71
N THR A 54 27.42 9.40 -7.53
CA THR A 54 27.24 8.68 -6.27
C THR A 54 25.80 8.21 -6.23
N GLU A 55 25.56 6.90 -6.38
CA GLU A 55 24.31 6.26 -5.98
C GLU A 55 24.20 6.42 -4.46
N GLU A 56 23.52 7.48 -4.01
CA GLU A 56 22.83 7.42 -2.73
C GLU A 56 21.59 6.55 -2.97
N THR A 57 21.76 5.26 -2.77
CA THR A 57 20.67 4.35 -2.41
C THR A 57 19.88 5.00 -1.29
N SER A 58 18.71 5.53 -1.62
CA SER A 58 17.68 5.77 -0.61
C SER A 58 17.36 4.41 -0.01
N GLU A 59 17.82 4.19 1.21
CA GLU A 59 17.45 3.04 2.01
C GLU A 59 15.95 3.13 2.27
N VAL A 60 15.16 2.54 1.37
CA VAL A 60 13.97 1.80 1.78
C VAL A 60 14.42 0.93 2.95
N PRO A 61 13.72 0.90 4.10
CA PRO A 61 14.13 0.06 5.21
C PRO A 61 14.34 -1.34 4.66
N THR A 62 15.59 -1.82 4.71
CA THR A 62 15.94 -3.15 4.25
C THR A 62 15.13 -4.11 5.10
N GLN A 63 14.05 -4.66 4.53
CA GLN A 63 13.42 -5.84 5.08
C GLN A 63 14.54 -6.87 5.15
N THR A 64 14.86 -7.30 6.36
CA THR A 64 15.63 -8.52 6.55
C THR A 64 14.89 -9.59 5.77
N GLU A 65 15.56 -10.28 4.84
CA GLU A 65 14.93 -11.39 4.12
C GLU A 65 14.27 -12.31 5.16
N PRO A 66 12.94 -12.51 5.08
CA PRO A 66 12.26 -13.43 5.98
C PRO A 66 12.87 -14.83 5.83
N THR A 67 12.85 -15.61 6.90
CA THR A 67 13.31 -17.00 6.87
C THR A 67 12.23 -17.86 7.50
N GLU A 68 11.85 -18.95 6.82
CA GLU A 68 10.86 -19.92 7.31
C GLU A 68 11.02 -20.25 8.81
N GLY A 69 9.93 -20.16 9.56
CA GLY A 69 9.89 -20.46 10.99
C GLY A 69 10.51 -19.39 11.89
N GLN A 70 10.81 -18.20 11.36
CA GLN A 70 11.08 -17.02 12.17
C GLN A 70 9.80 -16.53 12.85
N SER A 71 9.95 -16.02 14.08
CA SER A 71 8.84 -15.48 14.85
C SER A 71 9.21 -14.11 15.40
N GLU A 72 8.34 -13.14 15.19
CA GLU A 72 8.47 -11.77 15.69
C GLU A 72 7.30 -11.43 16.62
N ILE A 73 7.57 -10.67 17.69
CA ILE A 73 6.55 -10.11 18.58
C ILE A 73 6.44 -8.61 18.31
N GLN A 74 5.24 -8.16 17.95
CA GLN A 74 4.90 -6.75 17.73
C GLN A 74 3.76 -6.33 18.69
N GLY A 75 3.61 -5.02 18.93
CA GLY A 75 2.52 -4.46 19.74
C GLY A 75 2.97 -3.80 21.05
N SER A 76 2.11 -3.86 22.07
CA SER A 76 2.31 -3.17 23.36
C SER A 76 2.00 -4.09 24.56
N GLU A 77 1.93 -3.50 25.76
CA GLU A 77 1.50 -4.22 26.96
C GLU A 77 0.00 -4.60 26.95
N TRP A 78 -0.79 -3.92 26.12
CA TRP A 78 -2.24 -4.12 26.00
C TRP A 78 -2.61 -5.23 25.03
N VAL A 79 -1.86 -5.31 23.93
CA VAL A 79 -2.12 -6.24 22.83
C VAL A 79 -0.78 -6.65 22.24
N GLN A 80 -0.57 -7.96 22.11
CA GLN A 80 0.62 -8.54 21.49
C GLN A 80 0.24 -9.35 20.27
N PHE A 81 1.06 -9.27 19.23
CA PHE A 81 0.96 -10.08 18.03
C PHE A 81 2.24 -10.88 17.88
N THR A 82 2.11 -12.19 17.64
CA THR A 82 3.22 -13.07 17.31
C THR A 82 3.02 -13.55 15.89
N THR A 83 4.04 -13.42 15.04
CA THR A 83 4.02 -14.00 13.69
C THR A 83 4.78 -15.33 13.65
N GLU A 84 4.41 -16.20 12.73
CA GLU A 84 5.19 -17.36 12.28
C GLU A 84 5.22 -17.35 10.77
N ASP A 85 6.42 -17.26 10.21
CA ASP A 85 6.64 -17.06 8.79
C ASP A 85 6.66 -18.39 8.01
N HIS A 86 5.95 -18.43 6.88
CA HIS A 86 5.87 -19.58 5.96
C HIS A 86 6.33 -19.15 4.57
N GLU A 87 7.11 -19.99 3.91
CA GLU A 87 7.55 -19.78 2.53
C GLU A 87 7.42 -21.08 1.73
N GLY A 88 7.37 -20.97 0.40
CA GLY A 88 7.34 -22.15 -0.44
C GLY A 88 7.39 -21.84 -1.93
N SER A 89 7.13 -22.88 -2.72
CA SER A 89 7.14 -22.80 -4.18
C SER A 89 6.14 -23.78 -4.78
N SER A 90 5.75 -23.50 -6.03
CA SER A 90 4.97 -24.44 -6.86
C SER A 90 5.53 -25.86 -6.89
N ASP A 91 4.67 -26.87 -7.06
CA ASP A 91 5.09 -28.27 -7.23
C ASP A 91 6.11 -28.40 -8.38
N PRO A 92 7.35 -28.86 -8.14
CA PRO A 92 8.36 -28.97 -9.18
C PRO A 92 7.99 -29.99 -10.28
N GLU A 93 7.05 -30.90 -10.04
CA GLU A 93 6.55 -31.84 -11.05
C GLU A 93 5.46 -31.22 -11.95
N ASP A 94 4.77 -30.16 -11.49
CA ASP A 94 3.85 -29.40 -12.33
C ASP A 94 4.62 -28.47 -13.27
N LYS A 95 4.74 -28.87 -14.54
CA LYS A 95 5.42 -28.08 -15.57
C LYS A 95 4.57 -26.93 -16.13
N THR A 96 3.34 -26.78 -15.67
CA THR A 96 2.46 -25.68 -16.10
C THR A 96 2.56 -24.46 -15.19
N ARG A 97 3.33 -24.54 -14.09
CA ARG A 97 3.47 -23.47 -13.11
C ARG A 97 4.89 -23.30 -12.60
N SER A 98 5.25 -22.07 -12.24
CA SER A 98 6.50 -21.76 -11.55
C SER A 98 6.36 -20.47 -10.76
N TYR A 99 6.27 -20.59 -9.44
CA TYR A 99 6.23 -19.44 -8.53
C TYR A 99 6.80 -19.75 -7.15
N THR A 100 7.16 -18.70 -6.41
CA THR A 100 7.41 -18.74 -4.95
C THR A 100 6.31 -17.99 -4.21
N TYR A 101 6.18 -18.23 -2.92
CA TYR A 101 5.27 -17.49 -2.08
C TYR A 101 5.80 -17.36 -0.66
N TYR A 102 5.31 -16.34 0.04
CA TYR A 102 5.56 -16.07 1.44
C TYR A 102 4.29 -15.62 2.14
N TYR A 103 4.06 -16.04 3.39
CA TYR A 103 3.03 -15.47 4.25
C TYR A 103 3.29 -15.74 5.74
N PRO A 104 2.92 -14.82 6.64
CA PRO A 104 2.90 -15.09 8.07
C PRO A 104 1.53 -15.62 8.52
N THR A 105 1.53 -16.56 9.46
CA THR A 105 0.38 -16.73 10.37
C THR A 105 0.54 -15.80 11.56
N VAL A 106 -0.59 -15.30 12.11
CA VAL A 106 -0.57 -14.28 13.17
C VAL A 106 -1.36 -14.78 14.37
N THR A 107 -0.78 -14.70 15.57
CA THR A 107 -1.49 -14.95 16.83
C THR A 107 -1.64 -13.65 17.61
N VAL A 108 -2.88 -13.24 17.90
CA VAL A 108 -3.17 -12.09 18.76
C VAL A 108 -3.38 -12.52 20.22
N THR A 109 -2.80 -11.77 21.16
CA THR A 109 -2.98 -11.94 22.60
C THR A 109 -3.47 -10.64 23.23
N ILE A 110 -4.64 -10.69 23.89
CA ILE A 110 -5.23 -9.54 24.61
C ILE A 110 -5.46 -9.96 26.07
N PRO A 111 -4.53 -9.63 26.98
CA PRO A 111 -4.60 -10.07 28.37
C PRO A 111 -5.93 -9.73 29.04
N GLY A 112 -6.62 -10.75 29.55
CA GLY A 112 -7.89 -10.57 30.25
C GLY A 112 -9.11 -10.34 29.36
N ASN A 113 -8.97 -10.40 28.03
CA ASN A 113 -10.09 -10.23 27.09
C ASN A 113 -10.13 -11.32 26.00
N GLU A 114 -10.26 -12.58 26.44
CA GLU A 114 -10.29 -13.75 25.56
C GLU A 114 -11.41 -13.70 24.50
N THR A 115 -12.55 -13.08 24.82
CA THR A 115 -13.66 -12.95 23.86
C THR A 115 -13.30 -12.06 22.68
N VAL A 116 -12.68 -10.90 22.94
CA VAL A 116 -12.21 -10.01 21.86
C VAL A 116 -11.04 -10.64 21.12
N GLN A 117 -10.12 -11.28 21.84
CA GLN A 117 -9.01 -12.00 21.22
C GLN A 117 -9.50 -13.02 20.20
N MET A 118 -10.45 -13.90 20.56
CA MET A 118 -11.00 -14.89 19.63
C MET A 118 -11.69 -14.25 18.42
N LYS A 119 -12.35 -13.11 18.60
CA LYS A 119 -13.03 -12.41 17.51
C LYS A 119 -12.04 -11.85 16.49
N ILE A 120 -11.00 -11.15 16.95
CA ILE A 120 -9.97 -10.59 16.08
C ILE A 120 -9.15 -11.72 15.45
N GLN A 121 -8.76 -12.74 16.23
CA GLN A 121 -8.03 -13.90 15.73
C GLN A 121 -8.74 -14.56 14.55
N LYS A 122 -10.07 -14.76 14.66
CA LYS A 122 -10.87 -15.34 13.59
C LYS A 122 -10.77 -14.56 12.28
N GLU A 123 -10.79 -13.24 12.31
CA GLU A 123 -10.68 -12.43 11.10
C GLU A 123 -9.27 -12.41 10.51
N LEU A 124 -8.23 -12.49 11.36
CA LEU A 124 -6.84 -12.63 10.89
C LEU A 124 -6.63 -14.00 10.23
N ASP A 125 -7.13 -15.05 10.86
CA ASP A 125 -7.09 -16.42 10.31
C ASP A 125 -7.84 -16.48 8.97
N GLU A 126 -9.06 -15.92 8.89
CA GLU A 126 -9.85 -15.93 7.65
C GLU A 126 -9.15 -15.21 6.49
N TYR A 127 -8.39 -14.15 6.77
CA TYR A 127 -7.64 -13.44 5.72
C TYR A 127 -6.42 -14.23 5.24
N VAL A 128 -5.66 -14.85 6.15
CA VAL A 128 -4.53 -15.72 5.78
C VAL A 128 -5.03 -16.99 5.08
N ASP A 129 -6.11 -17.61 5.56
CA ASP A 129 -6.71 -18.80 4.95
C ASP A 129 -7.14 -18.52 3.50
N SER A 130 -7.71 -17.35 3.22
CA SER A 130 -8.07 -16.95 1.85
C SER A 130 -6.86 -16.85 0.92
N PHE A 131 -5.72 -16.35 1.42
CA PHE A 131 -4.47 -16.28 0.66
C PHE A 131 -3.91 -17.69 0.39
N VAL A 132 -3.88 -18.52 1.42
CA VAL A 132 -3.42 -19.92 1.31
C VAL A 132 -4.30 -20.73 0.36
N GLU A 133 -5.62 -20.54 0.39
CA GLU A 133 -6.54 -21.19 -0.54
C GLU A 133 -6.23 -20.81 -2.00
N GLY A 134 -5.88 -19.55 -2.28
CA GLY A 134 -5.43 -19.11 -3.60
C GLY A 134 -4.17 -19.83 -4.09
N ILE A 135 -3.20 -20.01 -3.19
CA ILE A 135 -1.99 -20.81 -3.46
C ILE A 135 -2.36 -22.28 -3.74
N GLU A 136 -3.17 -22.90 -2.90
CA GLU A 136 -3.57 -24.31 -3.03
C GLU A 136 -4.38 -24.59 -4.30
N ASN A 137 -5.21 -23.64 -4.73
CA ASN A 137 -5.98 -23.69 -5.97
C ASN A 137 -5.11 -23.46 -7.22
N GLY A 138 -3.86 -23.03 -7.03
CA GLY A 138 -2.98 -22.64 -8.12
C GLY A 138 -3.59 -21.46 -8.88
N GLU A 139 -3.92 -20.38 -8.22
CA GLU A 139 -4.42 -19.18 -8.93
C GLU A 139 -3.29 -18.40 -9.59
N PHE A 140 -2.04 -18.79 -9.32
CA PHE A 140 -0.85 -18.00 -9.61
C PHE A 140 0.27 -18.73 -10.38
N GLY A 141 1.15 -17.97 -11.04
CA GLY A 141 2.40 -18.49 -11.61
C GLY A 141 2.24 -19.35 -12.85
N THR A 142 1.22 -19.10 -13.66
CA THR A 142 0.93 -19.91 -14.86
C THR A 142 2.00 -19.73 -15.93
N LEU A 143 2.53 -20.83 -16.45
CA LEU A 143 3.48 -20.83 -17.57
C LEU A 143 2.76 -20.97 -18.91
N TYR A 144 3.10 -20.09 -19.85
CA TYR A 144 2.56 -20.10 -21.21
C TYR A 144 3.63 -20.57 -22.19
N GLU A 145 3.31 -21.56 -23.04
CA GLU A 145 4.29 -22.21 -23.95
C GLU A 145 5.07 -21.23 -24.84
N ASP A 146 4.44 -20.13 -25.24
CA ASP A 146 5.00 -19.13 -26.16
C ASP A 146 5.56 -17.88 -25.44
N MET A 147 5.57 -17.85 -24.10
CA MET A 147 6.13 -16.72 -23.34
C MET A 147 7.42 -17.10 -22.61
N PRO A 148 8.55 -16.44 -22.93
CA PRO A 148 9.78 -16.63 -22.17
C PRO A 148 9.61 -16.08 -20.75
N VAL A 149 9.94 -16.93 -19.77
CA VAL A 149 10.07 -16.57 -18.35
C VAL A 149 11.46 -15.96 -18.16
N TYR A 150 11.51 -14.67 -17.82
CA TYR A 150 12.77 -13.99 -17.50
C TYR A 150 13.04 -13.96 -16.00
N GLU A 151 11.98 -13.90 -15.21
CA GLU A 151 11.99 -13.85 -13.76
C GLU A 151 10.91 -14.82 -13.24
N GLN A 152 11.15 -15.41 -12.08
CA GLN A 152 10.19 -16.33 -11.48
C GLN A 152 9.02 -15.52 -10.90
N SER A 153 7.78 -15.98 -11.12
CA SER A 153 6.62 -15.34 -10.50
C SER A 153 6.70 -15.49 -8.97
N TYR A 154 6.18 -14.53 -8.21
CA TYR A 154 6.06 -14.63 -6.76
C TYR A 154 4.81 -13.94 -6.25
N GLU A 155 4.34 -14.34 -5.08
CA GLU A 155 3.25 -13.68 -4.36
C GLU A 155 3.48 -13.77 -2.84
N ASP A 156 3.64 -12.62 -2.21
CA ASP A 156 4.08 -12.50 -0.82
C ASP A 156 3.09 -11.66 -0.01
N LEU A 157 2.62 -12.23 1.09
CA LEU A 157 1.77 -11.57 2.07
C LEU A 157 2.61 -11.14 3.28
N THR A 158 2.47 -9.90 3.72
CA THR A 158 3.22 -9.32 4.85
C THR A 158 2.27 -8.74 5.89
N PHE A 159 2.67 -8.77 7.17
CA PHE A 159 1.86 -8.29 8.29
C PHE A 159 2.63 -7.23 9.10
N ARG A 160 1.94 -6.17 9.49
CA ARG A 160 2.50 -5.15 10.38
C ARG A 160 1.46 -4.60 11.36
N VAL A 161 1.90 -4.42 12.59
CA VAL A 161 1.15 -3.67 13.62
C VAL A 161 1.49 -2.19 13.50
N ILE A 162 0.50 -1.34 13.24
CA ILE A 162 0.64 0.11 13.15
C ILE A 162 0.44 0.75 14.51
N ARG A 163 -0.66 0.37 15.18
CA ARG A 163 -1.03 0.84 16.51
C ARG A 163 -1.69 -0.30 17.27
N ALA A 164 -1.36 -0.45 18.55
CA ALA A 164 -1.93 -1.47 19.39
C ALA A 164 -1.91 -0.99 20.84
N ASP A 165 -2.99 -0.40 21.31
CA ASP A 165 -3.11 0.12 22.68
C ASP A 165 -4.45 -0.24 23.32
N ASP A 166 -4.77 0.36 24.46
CA ASP A 166 -6.00 0.14 25.19
C ASP A 166 -7.23 0.77 24.55
N LYS A 167 -7.18 1.31 23.34
CA LYS A 167 -8.34 1.85 22.63
C LYS A 167 -8.44 1.30 21.20
N VAL A 168 -7.31 1.25 20.50
CA VAL A 168 -7.23 0.93 19.07
C VAL A 168 -6.22 -0.15 18.78
N ILE A 169 -6.61 -1.07 17.90
CA ILE A 169 -5.71 -1.93 17.14
C ILE A 169 -5.81 -1.50 15.68
N SER A 170 -4.70 -1.11 15.06
CA SER A 170 -4.59 -0.78 13.64
C SER A 170 -3.47 -1.61 13.03
N LEU A 171 -3.81 -2.37 12.00
CA LEU A 171 -2.94 -3.36 11.35
C LEU A 171 -2.92 -3.11 9.85
N SER A 172 -1.83 -3.48 9.20
CA SER A 172 -1.75 -3.56 7.74
C SER A 172 -1.32 -4.94 7.28
N TRP A 173 -1.94 -5.37 6.20
CA TRP A 173 -1.50 -6.47 5.37
C TRP A 173 -1.01 -5.93 4.04
N GLY A 174 0.22 -6.28 3.65
CA GLY A 174 0.76 -5.93 2.34
C GLY A 174 0.80 -7.17 1.45
N LEU A 175 0.16 -7.11 0.29
CA LEU A 175 0.20 -8.14 -0.73
C LEU A 175 1.07 -7.66 -1.89
N GLU A 176 2.23 -8.28 -2.05
CA GLU A 176 3.14 -8.05 -3.17
C GLU A 176 3.09 -9.23 -4.12
N GLY A 177 3.25 -8.98 -5.41
CA GLY A 177 3.52 -10.09 -6.32
C GLY A 177 3.94 -9.67 -7.71
N TYR A 178 4.34 -10.65 -8.50
CA TYR A 178 4.73 -10.49 -9.90
C TYR A 178 4.37 -11.76 -10.68
N ASP A 179 3.63 -11.60 -11.78
CA ASP A 179 3.20 -12.72 -12.63
C ASP A 179 3.51 -12.51 -14.11
N GLN A 180 4.79 -12.31 -14.43
CA GLN A 180 5.27 -12.16 -15.82
C GLN A 180 4.73 -10.93 -16.57
N GLY A 181 4.20 -9.95 -15.84
CA GLY A 181 3.77 -8.66 -16.36
C GLY A 181 4.93 -7.71 -16.65
N ALA A 182 4.61 -6.45 -16.96
CA ALA A 182 5.64 -5.42 -17.13
C ALA A 182 6.34 -5.03 -15.82
N HIS A 183 5.66 -5.24 -14.69
CA HIS A 183 6.12 -4.97 -13.33
C HIS A 183 5.27 -5.79 -12.34
N GLY A 184 5.70 -5.88 -11.08
CA GLY A 184 4.90 -6.45 -10.00
C GLY A 184 3.78 -5.51 -9.53
N TRP A 185 2.96 -5.92 -8.57
CA TRP A 185 2.01 -5.07 -7.89
C TRP A 185 2.27 -5.07 -6.39
N TYR A 186 1.79 -4.03 -5.72
CA TYR A 186 1.75 -3.98 -4.28
C TYR A 186 0.45 -3.32 -3.82
N THR A 187 -0.31 -4.02 -2.98
CA THR A 187 -1.54 -3.52 -2.38
C THR A 187 -1.45 -3.59 -0.85
N LEU A 188 -2.10 -2.63 -0.19
CA LEU A 188 -2.20 -2.58 1.26
C LEU A 188 -3.66 -2.70 1.66
N TYR A 189 -3.90 -3.50 2.69
CA TYR A 189 -5.21 -3.71 3.28
C TYR A 189 -5.15 -3.45 4.78
N TYR A 190 -6.07 -2.63 5.28
CA TYR A 190 -6.03 -2.17 6.66
C TYR A 190 -7.12 -2.81 7.53
N MET A 191 -6.74 -3.16 8.75
CA MET A 191 -7.68 -3.65 9.76
C MET A 191 -7.63 -2.81 11.02
N ASN A 192 -8.72 -2.08 11.28
CA ASN A 192 -8.86 -1.20 12.44
C ASN A 192 -9.93 -1.74 13.38
N TYR A 193 -9.62 -1.86 14.68
CA TYR A 193 -10.52 -2.38 15.71
C TYR A 193 -10.52 -1.53 16.96
N TYR A 194 -11.67 -1.49 17.63
CA TYR A 194 -11.74 -1.10 19.04
C TYR A 194 -11.19 -2.21 19.92
N THR A 195 -10.15 -1.95 20.71
CA THR A 195 -9.50 -2.96 21.57
C THR A 195 -10.48 -3.57 22.58
N GLN A 196 -11.48 -2.81 23.04
CA GLN A 196 -12.41 -3.25 24.09
C GLN A 196 -13.45 -4.24 23.57
N THR A 197 -13.85 -4.10 22.30
CA THR A 197 -15.01 -4.81 21.74
C THR A 197 -14.63 -5.76 20.60
N GLY A 198 -13.45 -5.57 20.00
CA GLY A 198 -13.03 -6.26 18.78
C GLY A 198 -13.93 -5.95 17.59
N GLU A 199 -14.68 -4.86 17.62
CA GLU A 199 -15.47 -4.40 16.47
C GLU A 199 -14.58 -3.61 15.51
N ARG A 200 -14.80 -3.81 14.21
CA ARG A 200 -14.18 -3.00 13.17
C ARG A 200 -14.53 -1.54 13.36
N ILE A 201 -13.53 -0.67 13.27
CA ILE A 201 -13.73 0.77 13.24
C ILE A 201 -14.14 1.15 11.82
N THR A 202 -15.38 1.59 11.67
CA THR A 202 -15.92 2.20 10.47
C THR A 202 -16.05 3.71 10.67
N PHE A 203 -16.17 4.49 9.59
CA PHE A 203 -16.38 5.94 9.67
C PHE A 203 -17.65 6.29 10.43
N ASP A 204 -18.73 5.53 10.27
CA ASP A 204 -19.96 5.71 11.04
C ASP A 204 -19.73 5.55 12.56
N SER A 205 -18.81 4.66 12.96
CA SER A 205 -18.46 4.48 14.37
C SER A 205 -17.62 5.63 14.93
N LEU A 206 -16.89 6.36 14.07
CA LEU A 206 -16.05 7.50 14.46
C LEU A 206 -16.87 8.78 14.64
N GLY A 207 -17.95 8.92 13.86
CA GLY A 207 -18.89 10.02 13.96
C GLY A 207 -19.65 10.22 12.66
N SER A 208 -20.90 10.69 12.74
CA SER A 208 -21.76 10.83 11.56
C SER A 208 -21.24 11.82 10.51
N GLY A 209 -20.37 12.75 10.89
CA GLY A 209 -19.71 13.70 9.99
C GLY A 209 -18.32 13.28 9.54
N PHE A 210 -17.78 12.18 10.09
CA PHE A 210 -16.37 11.80 9.90
C PHE A 210 -16.02 11.59 8.43
N ARG A 211 -16.86 10.83 7.70
CA ARG A 211 -16.65 10.52 6.28
C ARG A 211 -16.57 11.78 5.42
N ASP A 212 -17.53 12.69 5.56
CA ASP A 212 -17.58 13.93 4.80
C ASP A 212 -16.37 14.81 5.12
N LYS A 213 -15.97 14.85 6.40
CA LYS A 213 -14.79 15.59 6.83
C LYS A 213 -13.48 14.98 6.33
N ALA A 214 -13.34 13.66 6.35
CA ALA A 214 -12.20 12.95 5.78
C ALA A 214 -12.05 13.28 4.29
N LEU A 215 -13.17 13.22 3.54
CA LEU A 215 -13.19 13.54 2.12
C LEU A 215 -12.75 14.99 1.85
N GLU A 216 -13.24 15.95 2.62
CA GLU A 216 -12.82 17.36 2.54
C GLU A 216 -11.30 17.51 2.76
N LEU A 217 -10.79 16.91 3.84
CA LEU A 217 -9.39 17.05 4.25
C LEU A 217 -8.43 16.36 3.26
N VAL A 218 -8.74 15.14 2.83
CA VAL A 218 -7.96 14.41 1.82
C VAL A 218 -7.96 15.16 0.48
N THR A 219 -9.11 15.68 0.04
CA THR A 219 -9.20 16.50 -1.18
C THR A 219 -8.30 17.73 -1.09
N ALA A 220 -8.32 18.44 0.04
CA ALA A 220 -7.49 19.61 0.25
C ALA A 220 -5.99 19.28 0.23
N LYS A 221 -5.58 18.19 0.89
CA LYS A 221 -4.19 17.72 0.89
C LYS A 221 -3.74 17.26 -0.49
N ALA A 222 -4.57 16.54 -1.22
CA ALA A 222 -4.26 16.12 -2.58
C ALA A 222 -4.09 17.33 -3.52
N ALA A 223 -4.93 18.35 -3.41
CA ALA A 223 -4.75 19.60 -4.17
C ALA A 223 -3.46 20.34 -3.79
N GLU A 224 -3.08 20.34 -2.51
CA GLU A 224 -1.82 20.92 -2.05
C GLU A 224 -0.60 20.17 -2.62
N MET A 225 -0.63 18.83 -2.58
CA MET A 225 0.43 17.99 -3.15
C MET A 225 0.52 18.18 -4.65
N GLN A 226 -0.61 18.15 -5.38
CA GLN A 226 -0.61 18.37 -6.83
C GLN A 226 0.00 19.71 -7.20
N ALA A 227 -0.33 20.79 -6.48
CA ALA A 227 0.19 22.12 -6.76
C ALA A 227 1.70 22.24 -6.52
N LYS A 228 2.28 21.41 -5.65
CA LYS A 228 3.71 21.45 -5.28
C LYS A 228 4.55 20.48 -6.08
N GLU A 229 4.01 19.30 -6.34
CA GLU A 229 4.75 18.14 -6.84
C GLU A 229 4.32 17.76 -8.25
N ASP A 230 3.10 18.05 -8.67
CA ASP A 230 2.55 17.65 -9.98
C ASP A 230 2.61 16.12 -10.18
N CYS A 231 2.16 15.37 -9.17
CA CYS A 231 2.35 13.92 -9.04
C CYS A 231 1.14 13.06 -9.41
N PHE A 232 -0.06 13.65 -9.45
CA PHE A 232 -1.31 12.96 -9.76
C PHE A 232 -1.70 13.11 -11.23
N PHE A 233 -2.61 12.25 -11.66
CA PHE A 233 -3.25 12.36 -12.97
C PHE A 233 -4.04 13.66 -13.11
N ASN A 234 -4.22 14.13 -14.34
CA ASN A 234 -4.93 15.39 -14.60
C ASN A 234 -6.37 15.45 -14.11
N ASP A 235 -7.01 14.29 -13.86
CA ASP A 235 -8.38 14.17 -13.36
C ASP A 235 -8.48 13.35 -12.06
N TYR A 236 -7.41 13.35 -11.27
CA TYR A 236 -7.31 12.61 -10.00
C TYR A 236 -8.45 12.91 -9.04
N GLU A 237 -9.06 14.10 -9.10
CA GLU A 237 -10.14 14.50 -8.20
C GLU A 237 -11.36 13.58 -8.28
N LYS A 238 -11.59 12.93 -9.44
CA LYS A 238 -12.65 11.93 -9.60
C LYS A 238 -12.41 10.69 -8.75
N SER A 239 -11.15 10.33 -8.53
CA SER A 239 -10.72 9.11 -7.86
C SER A 239 -10.50 9.27 -6.36
N ILE A 240 -10.64 10.48 -5.80
CA ILE A 240 -10.45 10.72 -4.35
C ILE A 240 -11.35 9.83 -3.48
N LYS A 241 -12.54 9.46 -3.96
CA LYS A 241 -13.42 8.53 -3.23
C LYS A 241 -12.81 7.15 -3.01
N LEU A 242 -11.87 6.73 -3.86
CA LEU A 242 -11.14 5.47 -3.71
C LEU A 242 -10.01 5.55 -2.67
N VAL A 243 -9.75 6.74 -2.13
CA VAL A 243 -8.75 6.97 -1.06
C VAL A 243 -9.40 7.01 0.32
N VAL A 244 -10.70 7.28 0.39
CA VAL A 244 -11.45 7.46 1.64
C VAL A 244 -12.47 6.33 1.80
N LEU A 245 -11.96 5.13 2.11
CA LEU A 245 -12.75 3.90 2.25
C LEU A 245 -12.57 3.27 3.63
N ASP A 246 -13.67 2.82 4.25
CA ASP A 246 -13.66 2.05 5.50
C ASP A 246 -14.12 0.59 5.32
N GLY A 247 -14.42 0.21 4.08
CA GLY A 247 -14.87 -1.11 3.67
C GLY A 247 -16.36 -1.34 3.84
N THR A 248 -17.13 -0.31 4.12
CA THR A 248 -18.61 -0.37 4.11
C THR A 248 -19.21 0.08 2.79
N GLU A 249 -18.39 0.63 1.89
CA GLU A 249 -18.82 1.18 0.62
C GLU A 249 -19.07 0.10 -0.45
N ASP A 250 -20.06 0.36 -1.31
CA ASP A 250 -20.26 -0.42 -2.53
C ASP A 250 -19.27 0.04 -3.61
N LEU A 251 -18.23 -0.76 -3.84
CA LEU A 251 -17.18 -0.44 -4.80
C LEU A 251 -17.72 -0.33 -6.24
N ASN A 252 -18.77 -1.09 -6.59
CA ASN A 252 -19.40 -0.98 -7.91
C ASN A 252 -20.06 0.38 -8.10
N ALA A 253 -20.71 0.90 -7.07
CA ALA A 253 -21.33 2.22 -7.12
C ALA A 253 -20.28 3.31 -7.31
N ILE A 254 -19.14 3.21 -6.60
CA ILE A 254 -18.02 4.14 -6.75
C ILE A 254 -17.43 4.07 -8.15
N TYR A 255 -17.13 2.87 -8.66
CA TYR A 255 -16.59 2.70 -10.02
C TYR A 255 -17.55 3.19 -11.10
N GLN A 256 -18.85 2.95 -10.95
CA GLN A 256 -19.85 3.48 -11.90
C GLN A 256 -19.88 5.01 -11.90
N GLU A 257 -19.68 5.65 -10.75
CA GLU A 257 -19.60 7.11 -10.66
C GLU A 257 -18.36 7.67 -11.36
N ILE A 258 -17.20 7.02 -11.16
CA ILE A 258 -15.90 7.50 -11.67
C ILE A 258 -15.72 7.19 -13.16
N TYR A 259 -15.99 5.95 -13.55
CA TYR A 259 -15.64 5.39 -14.86
C TYR A 259 -16.86 5.24 -15.79
N GLY A 260 -18.06 5.41 -15.26
CA GLY A 260 -19.31 5.26 -16.01
C GLY A 260 -19.86 3.83 -16.00
N PRO A 261 -21.04 3.63 -16.60
CA PRO A 261 -21.81 2.39 -16.48
C PRO A 261 -21.20 1.18 -17.20
N ASP A 262 -20.26 1.41 -18.12
CA ASP A 262 -19.70 0.38 -19.00
C ASP A 262 -18.42 -0.29 -18.44
N ILE A 263 -17.92 0.15 -17.27
CA ILE A 263 -16.65 -0.33 -16.68
C ILE A 263 -16.83 -1.35 -15.53
N ALA A 264 -18.06 -1.73 -15.17
CA ALA A 264 -18.25 -2.70 -14.10
C ALA A 264 -18.04 -4.14 -14.59
N GLY A 265 -16.90 -4.74 -14.22
CA GLY A 265 -16.93 -6.13 -13.78
C GLY A 265 -18.04 -6.23 -12.73
N THR A 266 -19.03 -7.09 -12.97
CA THR A 266 -20.08 -7.32 -11.99
C THR A 266 -19.48 -8.15 -10.86
N ASP A 267 -19.66 -7.70 -9.62
CA ASP A 267 -19.30 -8.42 -8.38
C ASP A 267 -17.94 -8.06 -7.74
N ASN A 268 -17.60 -6.77 -7.67
CA ASN A 268 -16.38 -6.33 -6.96
C ASN A 268 -16.47 -6.39 -5.42
N GLY A 269 -17.61 -6.79 -4.85
CA GLY A 269 -17.79 -6.84 -3.39
C GLY A 269 -17.77 -5.47 -2.69
N PRO A 270 -17.67 -5.45 -1.34
CA PRO A 270 -17.38 -4.23 -0.60
C PRO A 270 -15.99 -3.69 -0.96
N ALA A 271 -15.80 -2.39 -0.82
CA ALA A 271 -14.47 -1.80 -0.91
C ALA A 271 -13.52 -2.39 0.15
N ASP A 272 -12.22 -2.40 -0.15
CA ASP A 272 -11.21 -2.59 0.88
C ASP A 272 -10.99 -1.27 1.65
N PRO A 273 -10.83 -1.29 2.99
CA PRO A 273 -10.48 -0.10 3.75
C PRO A 273 -9.11 0.44 3.33
N THR A 274 -9.03 1.74 3.08
CA THR A 274 -7.81 2.44 2.64
C THR A 274 -7.29 3.39 3.70
N PHE A 275 -7.58 3.13 4.97
CA PHE A 275 -7.15 3.98 6.07
C PHE A 275 -6.64 3.21 7.27
N TYR A 276 -5.72 3.82 7.99
CA TYR A 276 -5.21 3.32 9.27
C TYR A 276 -5.14 4.43 10.31
N ILE A 277 -4.97 4.02 11.57
CA ILE A 277 -5.02 4.90 12.73
C ILE A 277 -3.66 4.88 13.42
N THR A 278 -3.03 6.04 13.54
CA THR A 278 -1.78 6.24 14.28
C THR A 278 -2.09 6.78 15.68
N GLU A 279 -1.06 7.11 16.45
CA GLU A 279 -1.22 7.79 17.75
C GLU A 279 -1.72 9.24 17.58
N ASP A 280 -1.45 9.88 16.44
CA ASP A 280 -1.69 11.31 16.21
C ASP A 280 -2.91 11.60 15.31
N GLY A 281 -3.41 10.61 14.58
CA GLY A 281 -4.52 10.80 13.68
C GLY A 281 -4.80 9.61 12.77
N PHE A 282 -5.25 9.94 11.56
CA PHE A 282 -5.63 9.00 10.53
C PHE A 282 -4.72 9.17 9.33
N VAL A 283 -4.39 8.09 8.67
CA VAL A 283 -3.73 8.14 7.36
C VAL A 283 -4.65 7.47 6.36
N PHE A 284 -4.88 8.16 5.24
CA PHE A 284 -5.63 7.63 4.10
C PHE A 284 -4.65 7.36 2.97
N GLU A 285 -4.78 6.22 2.34
CA GLU A 285 -3.84 5.76 1.32
C GLU A 285 -4.44 5.86 -0.09
N SER A 286 -3.68 6.46 -1.00
CA SER A 286 -3.86 6.26 -2.43
C SER A 286 -2.93 5.14 -2.90
N GLY A 287 -3.52 3.97 -3.14
CA GLY A 287 -2.81 2.83 -3.72
C GLY A 287 -2.26 3.12 -5.12
N GLN A 288 -1.44 2.20 -5.64
CA GLN A 288 -0.89 2.31 -6.99
C GLN A 288 -2.01 2.51 -8.03
N TYR A 289 -1.80 3.43 -8.98
CA TYR A 289 -2.77 3.76 -10.04
C TYR A 289 -4.07 4.43 -9.60
N VAL A 290 -4.27 4.76 -8.32
CA VAL A 290 -5.51 5.41 -7.85
C VAL A 290 -5.52 6.90 -8.20
N LEU A 291 -4.60 7.69 -7.63
CA LEU A 291 -4.44 9.10 -8.00
C LEU A 291 -3.21 9.35 -8.88
N GLN A 292 -2.22 8.46 -8.81
CA GLN A 292 -0.88 8.62 -9.38
C GLN A 292 -0.46 7.41 -10.22
N SER A 293 0.54 7.59 -11.09
CA SER A 293 1.15 6.46 -11.81
C SER A 293 1.89 5.51 -10.86
N TYR A 294 2.06 4.26 -11.27
CA TYR A 294 2.86 3.27 -10.52
C TYR A 294 4.25 3.75 -10.12
N ALA A 295 4.92 4.54 -10.97
CA ALA A 295 6.26 5.05 -10.71
C ALA A 295 6.34 5.99 -9.49
N VAL A 296 5.21 6.60 -9.10
CA VAL A 296 5.13 7.42 -7.88
C VAL A 296 4.96 6.53 -6.64
N GLY A 297 4.46 5.30 -6.81
CA GLY A 297 4.20 4.37 -5.72
C GLY A 297 2.89 4.67 -5.00
N ILE A 298 2.84 4.33 -3.72
CA ILE A 298 1.71 4.57 -2.83
C ILE A 298 1.86 5.95 -2.19
N VAL A 299 0.75 6.68 -2.01
CA VAL A 299 0.74 8.04 -1.44
C VAL A 299 -0.15 8.11 -0.21
N ASP A 300 0.45 8.50 0.91
CA ASP A 300 -0.22 8.65 2.20
C ASP A 300 -0.68 10.10 2.46
N PHE A 301 -1.92 10.23 2.93
CA PHE A 301 -2.52 11.47 3.40
C PHE A 301 -2.68 11.43 4.91
N GLU A 302 -1.66 11.90 5.63
CA GLU A 302 -1.69 12.01 7.09
C GLU A 302 -2.60 13.17 7.53
N ILE A 303 -3.67 12.87 8.27
CA ILE A 303 -4.63 13.84 8.80
C ILE A 303 -4.62 13.79 10.34
N PRO A 304 -4.15 14.85 11.02
CA PRO A 304 -4.21 14.94 12.47
C PRO A 304 -5.64 14.77 13.01
N ALA A 305 -5.81 14.06 14.13
CA ALA A 305 -7.13 13.85 14.74
C ALA A 305 -7.85 15.18 15.06
N ALA A 306 -7.09 16.21 15.43
CA ALA A 306 -7.63 17.53 15.74
C ALA A 306 -8.33 18.22 14.56
N ASP A 307 -7.96 17.89 13.32
CA ASP A 307 -8.53 18.52 12.12
C ASP A 307 -9.98 18.05 11.84
N PHE A 308 -10.39 16.94 12.47
CA PHE A 308 -11.77 16.45 12.41
C PHE A 308 -12.71 17.20 13.37
N GLY A 309 -12.19 17.86 14.41
CA GLY A 309 -13.01 18.63 15.35
C GLY A 309 -14.19 17.84 15.92
N ASP A 310 -15.39 18.42 15.85
CA ASP A 310 -16.63 17.83 16.38
C ASP A 310 -17.14 16.64 15.52
N ASP A 311 -16.60 16.43 14.31
CA ASP A 311 -16.99 15.32 13.43
C ASP A 311 -16.36 13.98 13.87
N LEU A 312 -15.29 14.02 14.69
CA LEU A 312 -14.74 12.88 15.40
C LEU A 312 -15.30 12.82 16.82
N THR A 313 -16.24 11.90 17.02
CA THR A 313 -16.96 11.73 18.30
C THR A 313 -16.46 10.54 19.13
N ALA A 314 -15.77 9.59 18.50
CA ALA A 314 -15.20 8.44 19.18
C ALA A 314 -13.98 8.83 20.03
N ASP A 315 -13.93 8.31 21.26
CA ASP A 315 -12.81 8.51 22.19
C ASP A 315 -11.71 7.47 21.92
N ILE A 316 -10.92 7.72 20.87
CA ILE A 316 -9.86 6.80 20.40
C ILE A 316 -8.44 7.42 20.41
N PHE A 317 -8.29 8.66 20.89
CA PHE A 317 -7.01 9.37 21.04
C PHE A 317 -6.82 9.87 22.49
#